data_AF-A0A5N8US55-F1
#
_entry.id   AF-A0A5N8US55-F1
#
_cell.length_a   1.000
_cell.length_b   1.000
_cell.length_c   1.000
_cell.angle_alpha   90.00
_cell.angle_beta   90.00
_cell.angle_gamma   90.00
#
_symmetry.space_group_name_H-M   'P 1'
#
loop_
_entity.id
_entity.type
_entity.pdbx_description
1 polymer ?
#
loop_
_entity_poly.entity_id
_entity_poly.type
_entity_poly.pdbx_seq_one_letter_code
_entity_poly.pdbx_strand_id
1 'polypeptide(L)'
;MQQDQDENFKRLTRIAKFLVPTFILLGVAVFSWFELSNEVINITVENKNLEWSQGCSAGNCSGVPTFYIITPEERFITTEAIYDRIEIGENYDVETEGFTDSLVHRRIDFLF
;
A
#
# COMPACT_ATOMS: atom_id res chain seq x y z
N MET A 1 30.60 -31.47 20.86
CA MET A 1 30.22 -30.93 19.53
C MET A 1 28.85 -31.42 19.08
N GLN A 2 28.59 -32.72 18.94
CA GLN A 2 27.29 -33.22 18.44
C GLN A 2 26.13 -33.02 19.45
N GLN A 3 26.41 -33.19 20.75
CA GLN A 3 25.42 -32.98 21.82
C GLN A 3 25.02 -31.49 21.99
N ASP A 4 25.95 -30.55 21.79
CA ASP A 4 25.65 -29.11 21.77
C ASP A 4 24.79 -28.73 20.57
N GLN A 5 25.00 -29.36 19.41
CA GLN A 5 24.17 -29.10 18.23
C GLN A 5 22.71 -29.56 18.46
N ASP A 6 22.50 -30.71 19.09
CA ASP A 6 21.15 -31.22 19.37
C ASP A 6 20.40 -30.36 20.40
N GLU A 7 21.06 -29.87 21.45
CA GLU A 7 20.42 -28.96 22.42
C GLU A 7 20.06 -27.61 21.81
N ASN A 8 20.95 -27.05 20.99
CA ASN A 8 20.69 -25.79 20.29
C ASN A 8 19.55 -25.94 19.28
N PHE A 9 19.51 -27.04 18.53
CA PHE A 9 18.41 -27.35 17.61
C PHE A 9 17.07 -27.50 18.34
N LYS A 10 17.06 -28.17 19.50
CA LYS A 10 15.86 -28.34 20.34
C LYS A 10 15.34 -27.01 20.90
N ARG A 11 16.24 -26.10 21.28
CA ARG A 11 15.89 -24.73 21.69
C ARG A 11 15.32 -23.93 20.52
N LEU A 12 15.97 -23.96 19.35
CA LEU A 12 15.48 -23.29 18.14
C LEU A 12 14.09 -23.78 17.74
N THR A 13 13.88 -25.10 17.77
CA THR A 13 12.59 -25.72 17.44
C THR A 13 11.48 -25.26 18.40
N ARG A 14 11.80 -25.08 19.69
CA ARG A 14 10.83 -24.58 20.67
C ARG A 14 10.47 -23.12 20.40
N ILE A 15 11.45 -22.28 20.07
CA ILE A 15 11.22 -20.87 19.72
C ILE A 15 10.39 -20.80 18.43
N ALA A 16 10.74 -21.56 17.40
CA ALA A 16 10.02 -21.60 16.13
C ALA A 16 8.56 -22.04 16.30
N LYS A 17 8.28 -23.02 17.17
CA LYS A 17 6.91 -23.46 17.48
C LYS A 17 6.02 -22.36 18.07
N PHE A 18 6.60 -21.34 18.70
CA PHE A 18 5.86 -20.19 19.20
C PHE A 18 5.83 -19.04 18.19
N LEU A 19 6.97 -18.73 17.57
CA LEU A 19 7.06 -17.62 16.63
C LEU A 19 6.26 -17.87 15.36
N VAL A 20 6.36 -19.06 14.76
CA VAL A 20 5.71 -19.36 13.47
C VAL A 20 4.19 -19.18 13.55
N PRO A 21 3.45 -19.76 14.51
CA PRO A 21 2.01 -19.50 14.63
C PRO A 21 1.69 -18.03 14.89
N THR A 22 2.53 -17.34 15.68
CA THR A 22 2.33 -15.91 15.98
C THR A 22 2.47 -15.06 14.72
N PHE A 23 3.49 -15.30 13.90
CA PHE A 23 3.68 -14.61 12.63
C PHE A 23 2.57 -14.93 11.62
N ILE A 24 2.05 -16.16 11.60
CA ILE A 24 0.90 -16.53 10.77
C ILE A 24 -0.33 -15.71 11.20
N LEU A 25 -0.63 -15.67 12.50
CA LEU A 25 -1.77 -14.90 13.01
C LEU A 25 -1.63 -13.39 12.73
N LEU A 26 -0.43 -12.84 12.92
CA LEU A 26 -0.14 -11.44 12.55
C LEU A 26 -0.34 -11.20 11.05
N GLY A 27 0.15 -12.11 10.20
CA GLY A 27 -0.04 -12.01 8.75
C GLY A 27 -1.52 -12.01 8.35
N VAL A 28 -2.32 -12.92 8.92
CA VAL A 28 -3.76 -12.98 8.68
C VAL A 28 -4.46 -11.71 9.18
N ALA A 29 -4.08 -11.19 10.35
CA ALA A 29 -4.66 -9.97 10.90
C ALA A 29 -4.37 -8.74 10.03
N VAL A 30 -3.12 -8.57 9.59
CA VAL A 30 -2.72 -7.46 8.71
C VAL A 30 -3.41 -7.58 7.35
N PHE A 31 -3.48 -8.78 6.78
CA PHE A 31 -4.16 -9.01 5.50
C PHE A 31 -5.67 -8.71 5.60
N SER A 32 -6.32 -9.17 6.66
CA SER A 32 -7.75 -8.91 6.88
C SER A 32 -8.02 -7.42 7.07
N TRP A 33 -7.14 -6.71 7.79
CA TRP A 33 -7.24 -5.26 7.92
C TRP A 33 -7.07 -4.58 6.56
N PHE A 34 -6.10 -5.00 5.74
CA PHE A 34 -5.89 -4.44 4.41
C PHE A 34 -7.15 -4.59 3.53
N GLU A 35 -7.76 -5.77 3.46
CA GLU A 35 -9.00 -5.94 2.66
C GLU A 35 -10.16 -5.10 3.20
N LEU A 36 -10.28 -4.92 4.52
CA LEU A 36 -11.29 -4.05 5.11
C LEU A 36 -11.05 -2.55 4.85
N SER A 37 -9.85 -2.18 4.41
CA SER A 37 -9.55 -0.80 4.05
C SER A 37 -10.03 -0.42 2.64
N ASN A 38 -10.40 -1.41 1.83
CA ASN A 38 -10.95 -1.15 0.51
C ASN A 38 -12.38 -0.65 0.63
N GLU A 39 -12.65 0.53 0.07
CA GLU A 39 -13.97 1.15 0.12
C GLU A 39 -14.31 1.87 -1.17
N VAL A 40 -15.60 1.87 -1.50
CA VAL A 40 -16.16 2.68 -2.58
C VAL A 40 -16.70 3.97 -1.98
N ILE A 41 -16.14 5.11 -2.41
CA ILE A 41 -16.51 6.44 -1.93
C ILE A 41 -16.83 7.36 -3.10
N ASN A 42 -17.67 8.35 -2.84
CA ASN A 42 -17.90 9.44 -3.78
C ASN A 42 -16.87 10.55 -3.50
N ILE A 43 -16.13 10.96 -4.52
CA ILE A 43 -15.14 12.03 -4.42
C ILE A 43 -15.47 13.18 -5.36
N THR A 44 -15.18 14.40 -4.92
CA THR A 44 -15.12 15.59 -5.77
C THR A 44 -13.67 15.90 -6.10
N VAL A 45 -13.33 15.95 -7.39
CA VAL A 45 -11.95 16.20 -7.80
C VAL A 45 -11.67 17.70 -7.78
N GLU A 46 -10.84 18.17 -6.86
CA GLU A 46 -10.44 19.58 -6.82
C GLU A 46 -9.22 19.87 -7.68
N ASN A 47 -8.26 18.94 -7.73
CA ASN A 47 -7.03 19.14 -8.48
C ASN A 47 -6.35 17.81 -8.84
N LYS A 48 -5.42 17.88 -9.80
CA LYS A 48 -4.61 16.78 -10.28
C LYS A 48 -3.14 17.19 -10.25
N ASN A 49 -2.27 16.33 -9.72
CA ASN A 49 -0.83 16.61 -9.66
C ASN A 49 0.00 15.41 -10.13
N LEU A 50 1.12 15.70 -10.79
CA LEU A 50 2.08 14.71 -11.27
C LEU A 50 3.44 15.00 -10.62
N GLU A 51 3.94 14.08 -9.81
CA GLU A 51 5.29 14.19 -9.24
C GLU A 51 6.20 13.13 -9.85
N TRP A 52 7.45 13.49 -10.10
CA TRP A 52 8.47 12.57 -10.59
C TRP A 52 9.38 12.20 -9.44
N SER A 53 9.32 10.95 -9.00
CA SER A 53 10.33 10.42 -8.07
C SER A 53 11.59 10.10 -8.87
N GLN A 54 12.69 10.82 -8.61
CA GLN A 54 13.96 10.58 -9.30
C GLN A 54 14.77 9.52 -8.57
N GLY A 55 14.99 8.38 -9.23
CA GLY A 55 16.01 7.41 -8.84
C GLY A 55 17.23 7.58 -9.74
N CYS A 56 18.29 8.21 -9.24
CA CYS A 56 19.57 8.27 -9.97
C CYS A 56 20.50 7.16 -9.48
N SER A 57 20.94 6.31 -10.42
CA SER A 57 22.09 5.40 -10.23
C SER A 57 23.28 5.91 -11.04
N ALA A 58 24.48 5.35 -10.84
CA ALA A 58 25.79 5.85 -11.30
C ALA A 58 25.99 6.07 -12.82
N GLY A 59 24.93 6.01 -13.63
CA GLY A 59 24.92 6.46 -15.02
C GLY A 59 23.53 6.58 -15.63
N ASN A 60 22.45 6.44 -14.85
CA ASN A 60 21.09 6.51 -15.37
C ASN A 60 20.15 7.08 -14.30
N CYS A 61 19.51 8.20 -14.62
CA CYS A 61 18.41 8.76 -13.84
C CYS A 61 17.12 8.28 -14.48
N SER A 62 16.37 7.44 -13.77
CA SER A 62 15.02 7.05 -14.16
C SER A 62 14.05 7.70 -13.19
N GLY A 63 13.06 8.39 -13.73
CA GLY A 63 11.95 8.94 -12.97
C GLY A 63 10.73 8.03 -13.11
N VAL A 64 10.15 7.59 -12.00
CA VAL A 64 8.81 6.99 -12.04
C VAL A 64 7.80 8.09 -11.70
N PRO A 65 6.82 8.37 -12.59
CA PRO A 65 5.76 9.32 -12.30
C PRO A 65 4.80 8.76 -11.25
N THR A 66 4.42 9.60 -10.31
CA THR A 66 3.34 9.36 -9.36
C THR A 66 2.20 10.32 -9.69
N PHE A 67 1.05 9.76 -10.02
CA PHE A 67 -0.16 10.50 -10.37
C PHE A 67 -1.02 10.68 -9.13
N TYR A 68 -1.43 11.91 -8.85
CA TYR A 68 -2.23 12.25 -7.68
C TYR A 68 -3.55 12.90 -8.05
N ILE A 69 -4.60 12.48 -7.36
CA ILE A 69 -5.92 13.11 -7.36
C ILE A 69 -6.11 13.76 -6.00
N ILE A 70 -6.45 15.05 -5.99
CA ILE A 70 -6.64 15.84 -4.78
C ILE A 70 -8.13 16.14 -4.64
N THR A 71 -8.65 15.84 -3.46
CA THR A 71 -10.03 16.04 -3.03
C THR A 71 -10.05 16.92 -1.77
N PRO A 72 -11.21 17.45 -1.35
CA PRO A 72 -11.31 18.22 -0.12
C PRO A 72 -10.86 17.43 1.12
N GLU A 73 -11.11 16.11 1.12
CA GLU A 73 -10.86 15.23 2.25
C GLU A 73 -9.40 14.75 2.30
N GLU A 74 -8.87 14.30 1.16
CA GLU A 74 -7.52 13.73 1.10
C GLU A 74 -6.87 13.80 -0.30
N ARG A 75 -5.63 13.29 -0.36
CA ARG A 75 -4.86 13.13 -1.59
C ARG A 75 -4.67 11.64 -1.87
N PHE A 76 -5.11 11.20 -3.05
CA PHE A 76 -4.98 9.83 -3.54
C PHE A 76 -3.84 9.70 -4.54
N ILE A 77 -3.22 8.52 -4.59
CA ILE A 77 -2.37 8.09 -5.71
C ILE A 77 -3.23 7.30 -6.69
N THR A 78 -2.91 7.34 -7.99
CA THR A 78 -3.62 6.53 -8.97
C THR A 78 -2.72 6.13 -10.15
N THR A 79 -3.30 5.43 -11.12
CA THR A 79 -2.65 5.07 -12.39
C THR A 79 -2.80 6.18 -13.42
N GLU A 80 -1.90 6.24 -14.39
CA GLU A 80 -1.99 7.18 -15.53
C GLU A 80 -3.35 7.09 -16.24
N ALA A 81 -3.85 5.88 -16.47
CA ALA A 81 -5.12 5.67 -17.17
C ALA A 81 -6.34 6.24 -16.42
N ILE A 82 -6.33 6.21 -15.09
CA ILE A 82 -7.39 6.84 -14.26
C ILE A 82 -7.18 8.34 -14.20
N TYR A 83 -5.92 8.75 -13.98
CA TYR A 83 -5.54 10.16 -13.97
C TYR A 83 -6.01 10.87 -15.23
N ASP A 84 -5.79 10.31 -16.41
CA ASP A 84 -6.18 10.95 -17.68
C ASP A 84 -7.69 11.01 -17.92
N ARG A 85 -8.48 10.12 -17.28
CA ARG A 85 -9.94 10.06 -17.43
C ARG A 85 -10.70 10.93 -16.43
N ILE A 86 -10.15 11.16 -15.25
CA ILE A 86 -10.76 12.03 -14.23
C ILE A 86 -10.63 13.50 -14.64
N GLU A 87 -11.73 14.25 -14.51
CA GLU A 87 -11.79 15.69 -14.74
C GLU A 87 -11.89 16.47 -13.42
N ILE A 88 -11.35 17.69 -13.40
CA ILE A 88 -11.40 18.58 -12.24
C ILE A 88 -12.79 19.23 -12.17
N GLY A 89 -13.39 19.24 -10.98
CA GLY A 89 -14.72 19.78 -10.70
C GLY A 89 -15.84 18.75 -10.81
N GLU A 90 -15.54 17.54 -11.30
CA GLU A 90 -16.51 16.45 -11.44
C GLU A 90 -16.52 15.54 -10.20
N ASN A 91 -17.61 14.80 -10.06
CA ASN A 91 -17.80 13.81 -8.99
C ASN A 91 -17.73 12.39 -9.56
N TYR A 92 -17.02 11.52 -8.86
CA TYR A 92 -16.88 10.11 -9.25
C TYR A 92 -17.08 9.20 -8.06
N ASP A 93 -17.71 8.05 -8.30
CA ASP A 93 -17.64 6.93 -7.37
C ASP A 93 -16.35 6.16 -7.69
N VAL A 94 -15.47 6.07 -6.69
CA VAL A 94 -14.15 5.44 -6.82
C VAL A 94 -13.99 4.32 -5.82
N GLU A 95 -13.39 3.22 -6.27
CA GLU A 95 -12.86 2.22 -5.36
C GLU A 95 -11.46 2.63 -4.94
N THR A 96 -11.27 2.74 -3.63
CA THR A 96 -10.00 3.09 -3.01
C THR A 96 -9.42 1.90 -2.27
N GLU A 97 -8.11 1.71 -2.38
CA GLU A 97 -7.35 0.74 -1.61
C GLU A 97 -6.38 1.45 -0.66
N GLY A 98 -6.21 0.89 0.54
CA GLY A 98 -5.25 1.36 1.53
C GLY A 98 -5.87 2.06 2.73
N PHE A 99 -5.09 2.17 3.79
CA PHE A 99 -5.57 2.59 5.10
C PHE A 99 -5.82 4.10 5.18
N THR A 100 -7.00 4.49 5.68
CA THR A 100 -7.41 5.88 5.95
C THR A 100 -6.55 6.61 6.99
N ASP A 101 -5.91 5.87 7.90
CA ASP A 101 -5.13 6.41 9.04
C ASP A 101 -3.61 6.27 8.87
N SER A 102 -3.13 5.99 7.65
CA SER A 102 -1.70 5.82 7.36
C SER A 102 -1.08 7.08 6.77
N LEU A 103 0.23 7.26 7.00
CA LEU A 103 1.04 8.27 6.29
C LEU A 103 1.18 7.97 4.78
N VAL A 104 0.67 6.83 4.33
CA VAL A 104 0.68 6.41 2.92
C VAL A 104 -0.65 6.82 2.30
N HIS A 105 -0.58 7.57 1.21
CA HIS A 105 -1.77 7.94 0.41
C HIS A 105 -2.52 6.69 -0.05
N ARG A 106 -3.84 6.69 0.11
CA ARG A 106 -4.72 5.68 -0.48
C ARG A 106 -4.67 5.74 -1.99
N ARG A 107 -4.96 4.61 -2.63
CA ARG A 107 -4.88 4.47 -4.08
C ARG A 107 -6.27 4.36 -4.67
N ILE A 108 -6.56 5.11 -5.73
CA ILE A 108 -7.76 4.88 -6.54
C ILE A 108 -7.42 3.82 -7.59
N ASP A 109 -8.14 2.70 -7.55
CA ASP A 109 -7.94 1.56 -8.46
C ASP A 109 -9.04 1.43 -9.52
N PHE A 110 -10.26 1.91 -9.24
CA PHE A 110 -11.36 1.89 -10.21
C PHE A 110 -12.18 3.19 -10.20
N LEU A 111 -12.74 3.50 -11.38
CA LEU A 111 -13.71 4.57 -11.63
C LEU A 111 -15.00 3.92 -12.13
N PHE A 112 -16.13 4.30 -11.55
CA PHE A 112 -17.45 3.86 -11.99
C PHE A 112 -18.21 4.96 -12.74
#